data_AF-A0A928AUC7-F1
#
_entry.id   AF-A0A928AUC7-F1
#
_cell.length_a   1.000
_cell.length_b   1.000
_cell.length_c   1.000
_cell.angle_alpha   90.00
_cell.angle_beta   90.00
_cell.angle_gamma   90.00
#
_symmetry.space_group_name_H-M   'P 1'
#
loop_
_entity.id
_entity.type
_entity.pdbx_description
1 polymer ?
#
loop_
_entity_poly.entity_id
_entity_poly.type
_entity_poly.pdbx_seq_one_letter_code
_entity_poly.pdbx_strand_id
1 'polypeptide(L)'
;MRKLLFGAIAAFALCSCSESSNDIDEIDDVQPEVETRQDEDIEGPYMKLVTTLEVGEKLDFEFMPGSLPTEVIGATKIGEYPMNYGTTLVFYVLTDQTVYIKGDVEYIYCEHSELTSLDISNNPALKHIECGYNKLTSLDVGENYALERLECEYNQLTELDVSTNSALRYLRCNDNNLTELDVAQNAELENLLCYLNDITKLEVSKNSKLKELNCSDLKLKELDVSRNNLLEYLSCDDCGLSELDISKCPELKVINCRRNQISVLDTSDCSKLVELHCTDNKIGVLDFSKCTELTRLFCEHNNLKSLDFSNSPKMFMIHCEYNQLSEFNVDNCAEMFRICCQNNYLTSLDVSDCVKMVQLICGGNKLTSLDVSNCAELVSLYIYYNNLPYEGLVDLLNSLPNRTGKEQGKWYAYITNAKYDYELSEEEIQTALDKNWRVSSGGIIYGGN
;
A
#
# COMPACT_ATOMS: atom_id res chain seq x y z
N MET A 1 2.30 2.27 12.29
CA MET A 1 1.33 1.31 12.85
C MET A 1 0.44 0.79 11.73
N ARG A 2 0.88 -0.28 11.05
CA ARG A 2 0.08 -1.20 10.21
C ARG A 2 1.03 -2.34 9.81
N LYS A 3 1.34 -3.17 10.81
CA LYS A 3 1.69 -4.59 10.65
C LYS A 3 0.51 -5.33 11.23
N LEU A 4 -0.18 -6.12 10.40
CA LEU A 4 -1.18 -7.14 10.72
C LEU A 4 -1.31 -7.87 9.37
N LEU A 5 -0.51 -8.89 9.07
CA LEU A 5 -0.44 -10.19 9.74
C LEU A 5 -1.85 -10.83 9.78
N PHE A 6 -2.24 -11.45 8.67
CA PHE A 6 -3.11 -12.62 8.70
C PHE A 6 -2.20 -13.85 8.60
N GLY A 7 -1.62 -14.20 9.74
CA GLY A 7 -1.01 -15.49 10.00
C GLY A 7 -1.68 -16.04 11.25
N ALA A 8 -2.54 -17.04 11.08
CA ALA A 8 -3.02 -17.96 12.10
C ALA A 8 -3.72 -19.09 11.34
N ILE A 9 -3.15 -20.30 11.34
CA ILE A 9 -3.54 -21.46 12.17
C ILE A 9 -2.44 -22.51 11.91
N ALA A 10 -1.89 -23.30 12.82
CA ALA A 10 -1.83 -23.33 14.27
C ALA A 10 -0.71 -24.35 14.60
N ALA A 11 0.08 -24.05 15.63
CA ALA A 11 1.00 -25.02 16.22
C ALA A 11 0.21 -26.10 16.98
N PHE A 12 0.56 -27.38 16.80
CA PHE A 12 0.38 -28.38 17.85
C PHE A 12 1.53 -29.41 17.89
N ALA A 13 2.25 -29.33 19.01
CA ALA A 13 2.84 -30.41 19.80
C ALA A 13 3.83 -31.38 19.14
N LEU A 14 5.11 -31.10 19.43
CA LEU A 14 6.11 -32.10 19.81
C LEU A 14 5.50 -33.15 20.75
N CYS A 15 5.52 -34.42 20.35
CA CYS A 15 5.43 -35.54 21.29
C CYS A 15 6.72 -36.34 21.20
N SER A 16 7.53 -36.21 22.24
CA SER A 16 8.67 -37.06 22.54
C SER A 16 8.17 -38.42 23.06
N CYS A 17 8.57 -39.52 22.41
CA CYS A 17 8.60 -40.83 23.05
C CYS A 17 9.97 -41.48 22.84
N SER A 18 10.59 -41.83 23.95
CA SER A 18 11.84 -42.54 24.13
C SER A 18 11.72 -44.04 23.84
N GLU A 19 12.84 -44.61 23.38
CA GLU A 19 13.27 -46.01 23.22
C GLU A 19 12.46 -47.13 23.91
N SER A 20 12.18 -48.23 23.17
CA SER A 20 12.95 -49.50 23.32
C SER A 20 12.45 -50.66 22.44
N SER A 21 13.44 -51.39 21.91
CA SER A 21 13.54 -52.83 21.60
C SER A 21 12.78 -53.50 20.44
N ASN A 22 13.63 -53.93 19.49
CA ASN A 22 13.82 -55.27 18.91
C ASN A 22 12.97 -55.80 17.73
N ASP A 23 13.74 -56.05 16.67
CA ASP A 23 13.68 -57.11 15.64
C ASP A 23 12.49 -57.11 14.66
N ILE A 24 12.79 -57.03 13.36
CA ILE A 24 12.75 -58.15 12.40
C ILE A 24 12.78 -57.63 10.93
N ASP A 25 13.68 -58.26 10.16
CA ASP A 25 13.77 -58.48 8.70
C ASP A 25 14.18 -57.38 7.70
N GLU A 26 15.26 -57.74 6.98
CA GLU A 26 15.72 -57.23 5.69
C GLU A 26 14.55 -57.13 4.70
N ILE A 27 14.29 -55.91 4.20
CA ILE A 27 13.51 -55.69 2.99
C ILE A 27 14.47 -55.12 1.95
N ASP A 28 14.54 -55.82 0.82
CA ASP A 28 15.36 -55.52 -0.35
C ASP A 28 15.30 -54.04 -0.75
N ASP A 29 16.50 -53.53 -1.02
CA ASP A 29 16.80 -52.20 -1.55
C ASP A 29 16.26 -52.09 -2.98
N VAL A 30 14.96 -51.78 -3.13
CA VAL A 30 14.39 -51.36 -4.41
C VAL A 30 14.61 -49.86 -4.54
N GLN A 31 15.73 -49.48 -5.14
CA GLN A 31 15.87 -48.12 -5.67
C GLN A 31 14.81 -47.91 -6.76
N PRO A 32 13.95 -46.89 -6.67
CA PRO A 32 13.10 -46.54 -7.80
C PRO A 32 14.00 -46.00 -8.91
N GLU A 33 14.02 -46.68 -10.06
CA GLU A 33 14.59 -46.15 -11.29
C GLU A 33 13.91 -44.80 -11.61
N VAL A 34 14.65 -43.71 -11.49
CA VAL A 34 14.21 -42.38 -11.93
C VAL A 34 14.30 -42.36 -13.46
N GLU A 35 13.23 -42.76 -14.14
CA GLU A 35 13.06 -42.48 -15.56
C GLU A 35 13.03 -40.96 -15.77
N THR A 36 14.10 -40.39 -16.31
CA THR A 36 14.14 -38.99 -16.76
C THR A 36 13.23 -38.84 -17.98
N ARG A 37 11.96 -38.48 -17.79
CA ARG A 37 11.01 -38.23 -18.89
C ARG A 37 11.35 -36.92 -19.60
N GLN A 38 11.37 -36.95 -20.92
CA GLN A 38 11.59 -35.77 -21.75
C GLN A 38 10.24 -35.13 -22.09
N ASP A 39 10.23 -33.81 -22.31
CA ASP A 39 9.00 -33.05 -22.65
C ASP A 39 8.27 -33.62 -23.88
N GLU A 40 9.01 -34.26 -24.80
CA GLU A 40 8.49 -34.90 -26.02
C GLU A 40 7.58 -36.12 -25.76
N ASP A 41 7.61 -36.69 -24.55
CA ASP A 41 6.83 -37.88 -24.19
C ASP A 41 5.42 -37.53 -23.65
N ILE A 42 5.06 -36.24 -23.55
CA ILE A 42 3.76 -35.77 -23.06
C ILE A 42 2.84 -35.42 -24.23
N GLU A 43 1.90 -36.32 -24.55
CA GLU A 43 0.84 -36.04 -25.52
C GLU A 43 -0.23 -35.09 -24.95
N GLY A 44 -0.63 -34.09 -25.73
CA GLY A 44 -1.72 -33.15 -25.41
C GLY A 44 -1.27 -31.88 -24.68
N PRO A 45 -2.19 -31.01 -24.24
CA PRO A 45 -1.86 -29.82 -23.46
C PRO A 45 -1.19 -30.19 -22.14
N TYR A 46 -0.19 -29.42 -21.75
CA TYR A 46 0.47 -29.55 -20.46
C TYR A 46 1.21 -28.26 -20.09
N MET A 47 1.50 -28.13 -18.80
CA MET A 47 2.46 -27.15 -18.28
C MET A 47 3.49 -27.82 -17.40
N LYS A 48 4.64 -27.18 -17.28
CA LYS A 48 5.80 -27.66 -16.55
C LYS A 48 6.26 -26.61 -15.55
N LEU A 49 6.33 -27.04 -14.28
CA LEU A 49 6.78 -26.25 -13.15
C LEU A 49 8.12 -26.83 -12.68
N VAL A 50 9.13 -25.98 -12.48
CA VAL A 50 10.42 -26.38 -11.90
C VAL A 50 10.66 -25.57 -10.64
N THR A 51 10.88 -26.24 -9.50
CA THR A 51 11.05 -25.62 -8.19
C THR A 51 12.41 -25.88 -7.58
N THR A 52 12.87 -25.01 -6.67
CA THR A 52 14.04 -25.30 -5.82
C THR A 52 13.72 -26.12 -4.57
N LEU A 53 12.45 -26.38 -4.26
CA LEU A 53 12.07 -27.23 -3.13
C LEU A 53 12.65 -28.64 -3.28
N GLU A 54 12.97 -29.27 -2.16
CA GLU A 54 13.50 -30.64 -2.10
C GLU A 54 12.38 -31.67 -2.31
N VAL A 55 12.73 -32.83 -2.89
CA VAL A 55 11.81 -33.97 -2.98
C VAL A 55 11.35 -34.35 -1.56
N GLY A 56 10.03 -34.50 -1.37
CA GLY A 56 9.42 -34.71 -0.06
C GLY A 56 8.90 -33.43 0.61
N GLU A 57 9.28 -32.24 0.12
CA GLU A 57 8.68 -30.98 0.56
C GLU A 57 7.29 -30.75 -0.07
N LYS A 58 6.51 -29.88 0.57
CA LYS A 58 5.19 -29.48 0.07
C LYS A 58 5.33 -28.45 -1.03
N LEU A 59 4.65 -28.68 -2.15
CA LEU A 59 4.46 -27.70 -3.21
C LEU A 59 2.96 -27.36 -3.24
N ASP A 60 2.64 -26.10 -2.94
CA ASP A 60 1.27 -25.61 -2.91
C ASP A 60 0.97 -24.92 -4.24
N PHE A 61 0.05 -25.50 -5.02
CA PHE A 61 -0.49 -24.86 -6.22
C PHE A 61 -1.95 -25.26 -6.42
N GLU A 62 -2.72 -24.40 -7.05
CA GLU A 62 -4.10 -24.63 -7.43
C GLU A 62 -4.24 -24.45 -8.94
N PHE A 63 -5.11 -25.25 -9.55
CA PHE A 63 -5.46 -25.03 -10.94
C PHE A 63 -6.91 -25.42 -11.18
N MET A 64 -7.55 -24.75 -12.15
CA MET A 64 -8.87 -25.13 -12.61
C MET A 64 -8.75 -25.82 -13.97
N PRO A 65 -9.13 -27.10 -14.06
CA PRO A 65 -9.11 -27.82 -15.33
C PRO A 65 -10.11 -27.18 -16.30
N GLY A 66 -9.74 -27.15 -17.57
CA GLY A 66 -10.63 -26.82 -18.66
C GLY A 66 -11.53 -27.99 -19.04
N SER A 67 -11.67 -28.23 -20.33
CA SER A 67 -12.57 -29.27 -20.85
C SER A 67 -11.99 -30.69 -20.79
N LEU A 68 -10.66 -30.81 -20.65
CA LEU A 68 -9.95 -32.10 -20.64
C LEU A 68 -9.61 -32.53 -19.20
N PRO A 69 -9.57 -33.84 -18.92
CA PRO A 69 -9.11 -34.32 -17.63
C PRO A 69 -7.65 -33.94 -17.41
N THR A 70 -7.32 -33.66 -16.15
CA THR A 70 -5.98 -33.24 -15.75
C THR A 70 -5.30 -34.29 -14.90
N GLU A 71 -3.98 -34.41 -15.04
CA GLU A 71 -3.12 -35.31 -14.25
C GLU A 71 -1.88 -34.55 -13.79
N VAL A 72 -1.52 -34.71 -12.51
CA VAL A 72 -0.28 -34.15 -11.95
C VAL A 72 0.77 -35.25 -11.87
N ILE A 73 1.95 -34.98 -12.43
CA ILE A 73 3.11 -35.87 -12.44
C ILE A 73 4.27 -35.14 -11.78
N GLY A 74 5.10 -35.85 -11.00
CA GLY A 74 6.19 -35.23 -10.24
C GLY A 74 5.77 -34.76 -8.84
N ALA A 75 4.50 -34.91 -8.48
CA ALA A 75 4.04 -34.67 -7.11
C ALA A 75 2.85 -35.58 -6.75
N THR A 76 2.77 -35.97 -5.47
CA THR A 76 1.67 -36.78 -4.92
C THR A 76 0.71 -35.89 -4.15
N LYS A 77 -0.58 -35.98 -4.48
CA LYS A 77 -1.64 -35.30 -3.72
C LYS A 77 -1.74 -35.89 -2.32
N ILE A 78 -1.58 -35.05 -1.30
CA ILE A 78 -1.65 -35.44 0.13
C ILE A 78 -2.87 -34.89 0.86
N GLY A 79 -3.60 -33.96 0.23
CA GLY A 79 -4.80 -33.39 0.82
C GLY A 79 -5.48 -32.40 -0.09
N GLU A 80 -6.68 -31.99 0.28
CA GLU A 80 -7.41 -30.91 -0.37
C GLU A 80 -8.23 -30.14 0.67
N TYR A 81 -8.41 -28.85 0.44
CA TYR A 81 -9.19 -27.96 1.28
C TYR A 81 -10.18 -27.16 0.41
N PRO A 82 -11.50 -27.31 0.62
CA PRO A 82 -12.47 -26.52 -0.12
C PRO A 82 -12.38 -25.05 0.29
N MET A 83 -12.22 -24.19 -0.71
CA MET A 83 -12.17 -22.75 -0.56
C MET A 83 -13.55 -22.13 -0.84
N ASN A 84 -13.71 -20.85 -0.50
CA ASN A 84 -14.93 -20.14 -0.83
C ASN A 84 -15.13 -20.07 -2.35
N TYR A 85 -16.38 -19.98 -2.80
CA TYR A 85 -16.75 -19.87 -4.23
C TYR A 85 -16.50 -21.13 -5.07
N GLY A 86 -16.29 -22.28 -4.45
CA GLY A 86 -16.29 -23.58 -5.15
C GLY A 86 -14.94 -23.99 -5.75
N THR A 87 -13.85 -23.34 -5.35
CA THR A 87 -12.48 -23.79 -5.63
C THR A 87 -11.98 -24.73 -4.54
N THR A 88 -10.92 -25.48 -4.84
CA THR A 88 -10.32 -26.43 -3.90
C THR A 88 -8.81 -26.25 -3.93
N LEU A 89 -8.22 -25.87 -2.80
CA LEU A 89 -6.77 -25.87 -2.60
C LEU A 89 -6.29 -27.31 -2.48
N VAL A 90 -5.36 -27.73 -3.34
CA VAL A 90 -4.81 -29.09 -3.33
C VAL A 90 -3.37 -29.05 -2.85
N PHE A 91 -3.05 -29.89 -1.88
CA PHE A 91 -1.70 -29.98 -1.32
C PHE A 91 -0.96 -31.13 -1.99
N TYR A 92 0.23 -30.84 -2.51
CA TYR A 92 1.10 -31.83 -3.11
C TYR A 92 2.40 -31.96 -2.31
N VAL A 93 2.94 -33.17 -2.28
CA VAL A 93 4.33 -33.42 -1.86
C VAL A 93 5.12 -33.81 -3.09
N LEU A 94 6.26 -33.15 -3.30
CA LEU A 94 7.12 -33.38 -4.45
C LEU A 94 7.66 -34.81 -4.45
N THR A 95 7.55 -35.46 -5.60
CA THR A 95 8.27 -36.70 -5.91
C THR A 95 9.41 -36.45 -6.89
N ASP A 96 9.39 -35.31 -7.58
CA ASP A 96 10.41 -34.78 -8.47
C ASP A 96 10.41 -33.23 -8.36
N GLN A 97 11.53 -32.56 -8.61
CA GLN A 97 11.60 -31.08 -8.64
C GLN A 97 10.95 -30.48 -9.89
N THR A 98 10.69 -31.33 -10.89
CA THR A 98 9.91 -30.99 -12.09
C THR A 98 8.51 -31.58 -11.95
N VAL A 99 7.50 -30.71 -11.97
CA VAL A 99 6.09 -31.09 -11.91
C VAL A 99 5.43 -30.80 -13.24
N TYR A 100 4.72 -31.77 -13.78
CA TYR A 100 3.88 -31.58 -14.96
C TYR A 100 2.41 -31.60 -14.57
N ILE A 101 1.65 -30.66 -15.09
CA ILE A 101 0.18 -30.69 -15.06
C ILE A 101 -0.27 -30.97 -16.48
N LYS A 102 -0.63 -32.23 -16.76
CA LYS A 102 -1.21 -32.63 -18.04
C LYS A 102 -2.68 -32.23 -18.10
N GLY A 103 -3.16 -31.97 -19.30
CA GLY A 103 -4.53 -31.56 -19.57
C GLY A 103 -4.66 -30.06 -19.79
N ASP A 104 -5.86 -29.66 -20.19
CA ASP A 104 -6.16 -28.26 -20.44
C ASP A 104 -6.47 -27.55 -19.13
N VAL A 105 -5.93 -26.34 -18.93
CA VAL A 105 -6.02 -25.57 -17.68
C VAL A 105 -6.43 -24.16 -18.03
N GLU A 106 -7.46 -23.64 -17.36
CA GLU A 106 -7.93 -22.27 -17.56
C GLU A 106 -7.38 -21.29 -16.51
N TYR A 107 -7.04 -21.79 -15.32
CA TYR A 107 -6.54 -21.01 -14.19
C TYR A 107 -5.38 -21.77 -13.54
N ILE A 108 -4.28 -21.08 -13.27
CA ILE A 108 -3.17 -21.61 -12.48
C ILE A 108 -2.80 -20.58 -11.40
N TYR A 109 -2.70 -21.06 -10.17
CA TYR A 109 -2.17 -20.35 -9.00
C TYR A 109 -1.00 -21.17 -8.46
N CYS A 110 0.18 -20.60 -8.51
CA CYS A 110 1.43 -21.23 -8.09
C CYS A 110 2.33 -20.21 -7.38
N GLU A 111 1.73 -19.29 -6.63
CA GLU A 111 2.49 -18.33 -5.83
C GLU A 111 3.26 -19.02 -4.71
N HIS A 112 4.38 -18.43 -4.28
CA HIS A 112 5.20 -18.94 -3.16
C HIS A 112 5.68 -20.39 -3.33
N SER A 113 5.87 -20.82 -4.57
CA SER A 113 6.24 -22.21 -4.93
C SER A 113 7.74 -22.39 -5.17
N GLU A 114 8.54 -21.34 -4.90
CA GLU A 114 9.99 -21.31 -5.15
C GLU A 114 10.35 -21.72 -6.59
N LEU A 115 9.46 -21.41 -7.56
CA LEU A 115 9.63 -21.79 -8.95
C LEU A 115 10.79 -21.04 -9.60
N THR A 116 11.65 -21.76 -10.30
CA THR A 116 12.71 -21.21 -11.15
C THR A 116 12.31 -21.19 -12.62
N SER A 117 11.35 -22.02 -13.02
CA SER A 117 10.78 -22.05 -14.36
C SER A 117 9.30 -22.39 -14.31
N LEU A 118 8.54 -21.74 -15.17
CA LEU A 118 7.14 -22.02 -15.44
C LEU A 118 6.94 -22.00 -16.95
N ASP A 119 6.78 -23.18 -17.55
CA ASP A 119 6.46 -23.31 -18.97
C ASP A 119 4.98 -23.65 -19.14
N ILE A 120 4.28 -22.71 -19.76
CA ILE A 120 2.83 -22.69 -20.00
C ILE A 120 2.50 -22.55 -21.49
N SER A 121 3.52 -22.66 -22.35
CA SER A 121 3.40 -22.49 -23.80
C SER A 121 2.44 -23.50 -24.44
N ASN A 122 2.26 -24.66 -23.81
CA ASN A 122 1.36 -25.73 -24.26
C ASN A 122 -0.04 -25.68 -23.62
N ASN A 123 -0.43 -24.56 -22.97
CA ASN A 123 -1.76 -24.34 -22.42
C ASN A 123 -2.44 -23.06 -22.96
N PRO A 124 -2.88 -23.04 -24.23
CA PRO A 124 -3.44 -21.83 -24.86
C PRO A 124 -4.80 -21.39 -24.28
N ALA A 125 -5.49 -22.25 -23.52
CA ALA A 125 -6.77 -21.91 -22.88
C ALA A 125 -6.63 -21.15 -21.55
N LEU A 126 -5.40 -20.91 -21.07
CA LEU A 126 -5.15 -20.16 -19.85
C LEU A 126 -5.74 -18.74 -19.94
N LYS A 127 -6.57 -18.42 -18.95
CA LYS A 127 -7.22 -17.12 -18.78
C LYS A 127 -6.65 -16.36 -17.58
N HIS A 128 -6.19 -17.08 -16.56
CA HIS A 128 -5.66 -16.50 -15.33
C HIS A 128 -4.38 -17.22 -14.90
N ILE A 129 -3.32 -16.44 -14.72
CA ILE A 129 -2.03 -16.91 -14.24
C ILE A 129 -1.66 -16.09 -13.01
N GLU A 130 -1.49 -16.76 -11.88
CA GLU A 130 -0.98 -16.19 -10.63
C GLU A 130 0.28 -16.97 -10.24
N CYS A 131 1.44 -16.35 -10.48
CA CYS A 131 2.76 -16.95 -10.30
C CYS A 131 3.72 -16.01 -9.55
N GLY A 132 3.16 -15.08 -8.77
CA GLY A 132 3.91 -14.15 -7.95
C GLY A 132 4.75 -14.83 -6.85
N TYR A 133 5.71 -14.11 -6.29
CA TYR A 133 6.58 -14.58 -5.20
C TYR A 133 7.32 -15.88 -5.53
N ASN A 134 7.93 -15.93 -6.70
CA ASN A 134 8.77 -17.04 -7.16
C ASN A 134 10.19 -16.54 -7.49
N LYS A 135 10.97 -17.37 -8.18
CA LYS A 135 12.34 -17.06 -8.64
C LYS A 135 12.43 -17.09 -10.16
N LEU A 136 11.33 -16.79 -10.86
CA LEU A 136 11.28 -16.80 -12.32
C LEU A 136 12.18 -15.69 -12.87
N THR A 137 13.07 -16.04 -13.79
CA THR A 137 13.91 -15.08 -14.52
C THR A 137 13.34 -14.74 -15.90
N SER A 138 12.44 -15.58 -16.40
CA SER A 138 11.68 -15.39 -17.63
C SER A 138 10.28 -15.98 -17.47
N LEU A 139 9.31 -15.40 -18.18
CA LEU A 139 7.95 -15.94 -18.28
C LEU A 139 7.43 -15.69 -19.69
N ASP A 140 7.21 -16.76 -20.45
CA ASP A 140 6.66 -16.68 -21.80
C ASP A 140 5.14 -16.90 -21.75
N VAL A 141 4.38 -15.86 -22.11
CA VAL A 141 2.91 -15.88 -22.22
C VAL A 141 2.43 -15.75 -23.66
N GLY A 142 3.33 -15.90 -24.64
CA GLY A 142 3.09 -15.62 -26.05
C GLY A 142 1.97 -16.46 -26.68
N GLU A 143 1.80 -17.69 -26.20
CA GLU A 143 0.79 -18.64 -26.70
C GLU A 143 -0.54 -18.61 -25.90
N ASN A 144 -0.63 -17.79 -24.84
CA ASN A 144 -1.81 -17.70 -23.98
C ASN A 144 -2.75 -16.57 -24.45
N TYR A 145 -3.28 -16.70 -25.67
CA TYR A 145 -4.11 -15.65 -26.32
C TYR A 145 -5.41 -15.31 -25.57
N ALA A 146 -5.90 -16.23 -24.74
CA ALA A 146 -7.11 -16.06 -23.92
C ALA A 146 -6.84 -15.39 -22.55
N LEU A 147 -5.59 -15.01 -22.26
CA LEU A 147 -5.18 -14.48 -20.96
C LEU A 147 -5.88 -13.15 -20.63
N GLU A 148 -6.65 -13.14 -19.54
CA GLU A 148 -7.39 -11.98 -19.02
C GLU A 148 -6.71 -11.38 -17.77
N ARG A 149 -6.02 -12.20 -16.97
CA ARG A 149 -5.31 -11.80 -15.75
C ARG A 149 -3.91 -12.43 -15.70
N LEU A 150 -2.89 -11.59 -15.50
CA LEU A 150 -1.53 -12.02 -15.23
C LEU A 150 -1.01 -11.35 -13.95
N GLU A 151 -0.64 -12.18 -12.97
CA GLU A 151 0.09 -11.79 -11.76
C GLU A 151 1.41 -12.55 -11.71
N CYS A 152 2.51 -11.79 -11.74
CA CYS A 152 3.87 -12.30 -11.76
C CYS A 152 4.81 -11.43 -10.90
N GLU A 153 4.26 -10.72 -9.91
CA GLU A 153 5.04 -9.86 -9.02
C GLU A 153 6.07 -10.63 -8.19
N TYR A 154 7.06 -9.91 -7.64
CA TYR A 154 8.08 -10.52 -6.78
C TYR A 154 8.77 -11.73 -7.45
N ASN A 155 9.23 -11.52 -8.67
CA ASN A 155 10.07 -12.44 -9.43
C ASN A 155 11.38 -11.73 -9.80
N GLN A 156 12.13 -12.28 -10.75
CA GLN A 156 13.40 -11.73 -11.22
C GLN A 156 13.35 -11.47 -12.74
N LEU A 157 12.15 -11.22 -13.28
CA LEU A 157 11.93 -11.02 -14.71
C LEU A 157 12.68 -9.76 -15.19
N THR A 158 13.43 -9.89 -16.27
CA THR A 158 14.11 -8.76 -16.93
C THR A 158 13.34 -8.23 -18.14
N GLU A 159 12.46 -9.05 -18.69
CA GLU A 159 11.57 -8.76 -19.80
C GLU A 159 10.22 -9.44 -19.57
N LEU A 160 9.17 -8.88 -20.15
CA LEU A 160 7.82 -9.45 -20.15
C LEU A 160 7.09 -8.97 -21.41
N ASP A 161 6.89 -9.87 -22.36
CA ASP A 161 6.14 -9.60 -23.59
C ASP A 161 4.68 -10.02 -23.40
N VAL A 162 3.77 -9.05 -23.43
CA VAL A 162 2.31 -9.26 -23.35
C VAL A 162 1.58 -8.89 -24.65
N SER A 163 2.33 -8.76 -25.75
CA SER A 163 1.81 -8.22 -27.02
C SER A 163 0.76 -9.10 -27.70
N THR A 164 0.74 -10.40 -27.42
CA THR A 164 -0.25 -11.34 -27.95
C THR A 164 -1.51 -11.46 -27.09
N ASN A 165 -1.46 -11.01 -25.83
CA ASN A 165 -2.55 -11.14 -24.85
C ASN A 165 -3.55 -9.99 -24.97
N SER A 166 -4.20 -9.85 -26.13
CA SER A 166 -5.14 -8.76 -26.42
C SER A 166 -6.38 -8.72 -25.52
N ALA A 167 -6.71 -9.83 -24.87
CA ALA A 167 -7.80 -9.95 -23.90
C ALA A 167 -7.41 -9.52 -22.45
N LEU A 168 -6.15 -9.15 -22.21
CA LEU A 168 -5.62 -8.87 -20.88
C LEU A 168 -6.32 -7.64 -20.26
N ARG A 169 -6.95 -7.84 -19.09
CA ARG A 169 -7.68 -6.82 -18.33
C ARG A 169 -6.95 -6.44 -17.05
N TYR A 170 -6.15 -7.33 -16.49
CA TYR A 170 -5.38 -7.10 -15.28
C TYR A 170 -3.95 -7.57 -15.45
N LEU A 171 -2.99 -6.67 -15.25
CA LEU A 171 -1.57 -6.97 -15.26
C LEU A 171 -0.91 -6.48 -13.97
N ARG A 172 -0.31 -7.41 -13.24
CA ARG A 172 0.53 -7.15 -12.09
C ARG A 172 1.91 -7.78 -12.29
N CYS A 173 2.92 -6.94 -12.38
CA CYS A 173 4.31 -7.31 -12.63
C CYS A 173 5.29 -6.50 -11.76
N ASN A 174 4.80 -5.93 -10.65
CA ASN A 174 5.61 -5.15 -9.72
C ASN A 174 6.73 -5.98 -9.07
N ASP A 175 7.76 -5.32 -8.53
CA ASP A 175 8.89 -5.98 -7.89
C ASP A 175 9.56 -7.03 -8.80
N ASN A 176 9.94 -6.59 -9.99
CA ASN A 176 10.76 -7.34 -10.95
C ASN A 176 11.94 -6.45 -11.40
N ASN A 177 12.70 -6.89 -12.40
CA ASN A 177 13.83 -6.14 -12.97
C ASN A 177 13.52 -5.65 -14.40
N LEU A 178 12.25 -5.36 -14.70
CA LEU A 178 11.84 -4.93 -16.04
C LEU A 178 12.43 -3.55 -16.36
N THR A 179 13.03 -3.41 -17.53
CA THR A 179 13.57 -2.12 -18.01
C THR A 179 12.65 -1.42 -19.02
N GLU A 180 11.74 -2.19 -19.61
CA GLU A 180 10.69 -1.74 -20.51
C GLU A 180 9.42 -2.57 -20.28
N LEU A 181 8.28 -1.99 -20.64
CA LEU A 181 6.99 -2.67 -20.63
C LEU A 181 6.11 -2.05 -21.72
N ASP A 182 5.81 -2.81 -22.77
CA ASP A 182 4.90 -2.40 -23.84
C ASP A 182 3.51 -3.01 -23.60
N VAL A 183 2.52 -2.15 -23.37
CA VAL A 183 1.11 -2.52 -23.17
C VAL A 183 0.22 -2.02 -24.32
N ALA A 184 0.79 -1.62 -25.45
CA ALA A 184 0.06 -1.00 -26.55
C ALA A 184 -0.99 -1.92 -27.20
N GLN A 185 -0.82 -3.24 -27.11
CA GLN A 185 -1.77 -4.23 -27.64
C GLN A 185 -2.86 -4.64 -26.65
N ASN A 186 -2.74 -4.26 -25.37
CA ASN A 186 -3.68 -4.65 -24.32
C ASN A 186 -4.76 -3.56 -24.13
N ALA A 187 -5.53 -3.30 -25.20
CA ALA A 187 -6.55 -2.23 -25.20
C ALA A 187 -7.69 -2.45 -24.16
N GLU A 188 -7.85 -3.69 -23.69
CA GLU A 188 -8.83 -4.09 -22.67
C GLU A 188 -8.33 -3.88 -21.22
N LEU A 189 -7.08 -3.45 -21.03
CA LEU A 189 -6.46 -3.32 -19.71
C LEU A 189 -7.22 -2.31 -18.83
N GLU A 190 -7.65 -2.77 -17.65
CA GLU A 190 -8.36 -1.99 -16.63
C GLU A 190 -7.47 -1.68 -15.42
N ASN A 191 -6.54 -2.57 -15.08
CA ASN A 191 -5.61 -2.41 -13.97
C ASN A 191 -4.18 -2.73 -14.42
N LEU A 192 -3.26 -1.80 -14.16
CA LEU A 192 -1.83 -1.97 -14.40
C LEU A 192 -1.03 -1.64 -13.14
N LEU A 193 -0.36 -2.66 -12.58
CA LEU A 193 0.51 -2.54 -11.41
C LEU A 193 1.92 -2.98 -11.82
N CYS A 194 2.79 -2.02 -12.10
CA CYS A 194 4.15 -2.25 -12.61
C CYS A 194 5.23 -1.57 -11.75
N TYR A 195 4.86 -1.08 -10.56
CA TYR A 195 5.76 -0.39 -9.63
C TYR A 195 6.98 -1.21 -9.22
N LEU A 196 8.03 -0.57 -8.70
CA LEU A 196 9.28 -1.22 -8.29
C LEU A 196 9.90 -2.08 -9.42
N ASN A 197 10.05 -1.46 -10.59
CA ASN A 197 10.83 -1.96 -11.72
C ASN A 197 11.81 -0.86 -12.19
N ASP A 198 12.70 -1.18 -13.13
CA ASP A 198 13.66 -0.23 -13.71
C ASP A 198 13.15 0.47 -14.99
N ILE A 199 11.82 0.49 -15.19
CA ILE A 199 11.18 1.10 -16.36
C ILE A 199 11.43 2.61 -16.38
N THR A 200 11.95 3.10 -17.51
CA THR A 200 12.27 4.53 -17.70
C THR A 200 11.25 5.29 -18.55
N LYS A 201 10.35 4.56 -19.23
CA LYS A 201 9.28 5.13 -20.04
C LYS A 201 8.09 4.18 -20.03
N LEU A 202 6.89 4.73 -19.81
CA LEU A 202 5.64 3.97 -19.79
C LEU A 202 4.60 4.68 -20.65
N GLU A 203 4.07 3.97 -21.66
CA GLU A 203 3.11 4.49 -22.61
C GLU A 203 1.75 3.82 -22.41
N VAL A 204 0.78 4.56 -21.87
CA VAL A 204 -0.58 4.05 -21.56
C VAL A 204 -1.68 4.64 -22.44
N SER A 205 -1.29 5.33 -23.52
CA SER A 205 -2.21 6.05 -24.40
C SER A 205 -3.19 5.16 -25.17
N LYS A 206 -2.92 3.86 -25.26
CA LYS A 206 -3.77 2.84 -25.89
C LYS A 206 -4.73 2.15 -24.92
N ASN A 207 -4.51 2.30 -23.62
CA ASN A 207 -5.25 1.59 -22.57
C ASN A 207 -6.35 2.50 -22.01
N SER A 208 -7.28 2.94 -22.86
CA SER A 208 -8.35 3.89 -22.48
C SER A 208 -9.35 3.33 -21.46
N LYS A 209 -9.31 2.02 -21.18
CA LYS A 209 -10.12 1.34 -20.17
C LYS A 209 -9.49 1.31 -18.78
N LEU A 210 -8.26 1.81 -18.62
CA LEU A 210 -7.58 1.86 -17.32
C LEU A 210 -8.41 2.62 -16.28
N LYS A 211 -8.62 1.96 -15.15
CA LYS A 211 -9.24 2.47 -13.92
C LYS A 211 -8.22 2.59 -12.80
N GLU A 212 -7.18 1.75 -12.82
CA GLU A 212 -6.10 1.77 -11.85
C GLU A 212 -4.74 1.71 -12.56
N LEU A 213 -3.88 2.67 -12.24
CA LEU A 213 -2.49 2.69 -12.65
C LEU A 213 -1.62 2.89 -11.42
N ASN A 214 -0.79 1.88 -11.11
CA ASN A 214 0.29 2.00 -10.15
C ASN A 214 1.64 1.77 -10.84
N CYS A 215 2.35 2.87 -11.01
CA CYS A 215 3.66 2.96 -11.65
C CYS A 215 4.68 3.63 -10.71
N SER A 216 4.48 3.52 -9.39
CA SER A 216 5.38 4.05 -8.37
C SER A 216 6.80 3.47 -8.46
N ASP A 217 7.78 4.21 -7.97
CA ASP A 217 9.20 3.82 -7.92
C ASP A 217 9.77 3.40 -9.29
N LEU A 218 9.22 3.94 -10.38
CA LEU A 218 9.78 3.84 -11.72
C LEU A 218 10.68 5.05 -12.02
N LYS A 219 11.40 5.06 -13.14
CA LYS A 219 12.33 6.15 -13.50
C LYS A 219 11.79 7.01 -14.65
N LEU A 220 10.49 7.30 -14.63
CA LEU A 220 9.72 7.79 -15.80
C LEU A 220 10.10 9.20 -16.28
N LYS A 221 10.37 10.15 -15.36
CA LYS A 221 10.52 11.61 -15.63
C LYS A 221 9.31 12.32 -16.25
N GLU A 222 8.54 11.65 -17.10
CA GLU A 222 7.29 12.09 -17.71
C GLU A 222 6.24 10.98 -17.66
N LEU A 223 4.96 11.34 -17.54
CA LEU A 223 3.85 10.40 -17.57
C LEU A 223 2.64 11.07 -18.25
N ASP A 224 2.19 10.52 -19.38
CA ASP A 224 1.00 10.98 -20.08
C ASP A 224 -0.19 10.05 -19.78
N VAL A 225 -1.15 10.56 -19.00
CA VAL A 225 -2.43 9.90 -18.69
C VAL A 225 -3.62 10.52 -19.43
N SER A 226 -3.37 11.34 -20.45
CA SER A 226 -4.40 12.14 -21.13
C SER A 226 -5.48 11.32 -21.85
N ARG A 227 -5.23 10.02 -22.06
CA ARG A 227 -6.15 9.06 -22.70
C ARG A 227 -6.84 8.11 -21.72
N ASN A 228 -6.52 8.20 -20.43
CA ASN A 228 -7.05 7.32 -19.38
C ASN A 228 -8.16 8.05 -18.61
N ASN A 229 -9.24 8.39 -19.31
CA ASN A 229 -10.34 9.20 -18.77
C ASN A 229 -11.24 8.46 -17.77
N LEU A 230 -11.11 7.14 -17.67
CA LEU A 230 -11.77 6.29 -16.68
C LEU A 230 -10.92 6.03 -15.43
N LEU A 231 -9.73 6.65 -15.34
CA LEU A 231 -8.80 6.42 -14.23
C LEU A 231 -9.40 6.91 -12.91
N GLU A 232 -9.55 6.00 -11.96
CA GLU A 232 -10.07 6.26 -10.60
C GLU A 232 -8.94 6.31 -9.56
N TYR A 233 -7.86 5.55 -9.79
CA TYR A 233 -6.68 5.50 -8.94
C TYR A 233 -5.41 5.69 -9.77
N LEU A 234 -4.59 6.66 -9.37
CA LEU A 234 -3.27 6.90 -9.93
C LEU A 234 -2.22 6.94 -8.83
N SER A 235 -1.24 6.04 -8.90
CA SER A 235 0.00 6.12 -8.12
C SER A 235 1.21 6.20 -9.06
N CYS A 236 1.97 7.27 -8.91
CA CYS A 236 3.20 7.58 -9.63
C CYS A 236 4.22 8.21 -8.67
N ASP A 237 4.26 7.71 -7.44
CA ASP A 237 5.18 8.23 -6.43
C ASP A 237 6.62 7.83 -6.74
N ASP A 238 7.57 8.69 -6.38
CA ASP A 238 9.00 8.45 -6.58
C ASP A 238 9.41 8.15 -8.05
N CYS A 239 8.79 8.86 -9.00
CA CYS A 239 9.02 8.66 -10.44
C CYS A 239 10.02 9.67 -11.05
N GLY A 240 10.42 10.67 -10.28
CA GLY A 240 11.22 11.80 -10.75
C GLY A 240 10.45 12.79 -11.64
N LEU A 241 9.12 12.80 -11.57
CA LEU A 241 8.26 13.67 -12.37
C LEU A 241 8.47 15.14 -11.99
N SER A 242 8.59 16.02 -12.99
CA SER A 242 8.61 17.48 -12.77
C SER A 242 7.25 18.13 -13.01
N GLU A 243 6.38 17.45 -13.75
CA GLU A 243 5.01 17.85 -14.07
C GLU A 243 4.11 16.62 -14.08
N LEU A 244 2.82 16.84 -13.85
CA LEU A 244 1.79 15.81 -13.91
C LEU A 244 0.48 16.48 -14.34
N ASP A 245 0.02 16.19 -15.57
CA ASP A 245 -1.26 16.67 -16.07
C ASP A 245 -2.35 15.62 -15.85
N ILE A 246 -3.30 15.94 -14.98
CA ILE A 246 -4.46 15.12 -14.65
C ILE A 246 -5.78 15.71 -15.16
N SER A 247 -5.73 16.76 -15.99
CA SER A 247 -6.91 17.47 -16.50
C SER A 247 -7.84 16.61 -17.37
N LYS A 248 -7.37 15.44 -17.81
CA LYS A 248 -8.16 14.47 -18.61
C LYS A 248 -8.59 13.24 -17.82
N CYS A 249 -8.44 13.26 -16.49
CA CYS A 249 -8.81 12.18 -15.60
C CYS A 249 -9.88 12.62 -14.59
N PRO A 250 -11.09 12.99 -15.04
CA PRO A 250 -12.15 13.53 -14.16
C PRO A 250 -12.74 12.51 -13.18
N GLU A 251 -12.49 11.21 -13.40
CA GLU A 251 -12.96 10.12 -12.56
C GLU A 251 -12.03 9.82 -11.37
N LEU A 252 -10.89 10.52 -11.25
CA LEU A 252 -9.91 10.28 -10.20
C LEU A 252 -10.52 10.49 -8.80
N LYS A 253 -10.35 9.47 -7.97
CA LYS A 253 -10.74 9.43 -6.55
C LYS A 253 -9.52 9.47 -5.64
N VAL A 254 -8.40 8.88 -6.08
CA VAL A 254 -7.15 8.82 -5.31
C VAL A 254 -5.98 9.14 -6.22
N ILE A 255 -5.14 10.07 -5.77
CA ILE A 255 -3.88 10.41 -6.43
C ILE A 255 -2.75 10.28 -5.43
N ASN A 256 -1.71 9.54 -5.81
CA ASN A 256 -0.44 9.47 -5.13
C ASN A 256 0.70 9.87 -6.07
N CYS A 257 1.22 11.07 -5.87
CA CYS A 257 2.34 11.66 -6.62
C CYS A 257 3.47 12.11 -5.69
N ARG A 258 3.59 11.49 -4.51
CA ARG A 258 4.61 11.85 -3.51
C ARG A 258 6.03 11.66 -4.06
N ARG A 259 7.01 12.31 -3.42
CA ARG A 259 8.45 12.16 -3.73
C ARG A 259 8.78 12.44 -5.20
N ASN A 260 8.17 13.48 -5.76
CA ASN A 260 8.47 13.95 -7.11
C ASN A 260 9.07 15.36 -7.06
N GLN A 261 9.16 16.03 -8.20
CA GLN A 261 9.68 17.38 -8.35
C GLN A 261 8.60 18.36 -8.83
N ILE A 262 7.33 18.03 -8.60
CA ILE A 262 6.16 18.77 -9.09
C ILE A 262 6.08 20.13 -8.39
N SER A 263 5.96 21.20 -9.16
CA SER A 263 5.84 22.58 -8.64
C SER A 263 4.43 23.17 -8.74
N VAL A 264 3.62 22.63 -9.64
CA VAL A 264 2.21 22.99 -9.85
C VAL A 264 1.44 21.71 -10.06
N LEU A 265 0.36 21.52 -9.30
CA LEU A 265 -0.58 20.42 -9.47
C LEU A 265 -1.98 21.03 -9.62
N ASP A 266 -2.52 20.96 -10.83
CA ASP A 266 -3.88 21.43 -11.11
C ASP A 266 -4.88 20.31 -10.83
N THR A 267 -5.76 20.52 -9.84
CA THR A 267 -6.80 19.55 -9.45
C THR A 267 -8.20 19.97 -9.87
N SER A 268 -8.32 21.02 -10.69
CA SER A 268 -9.62 21.67 -11.00
C SER A 268 -10.62 20.76 -11.72
N ASP A 269 -10.15 19.80 -12.51
CA ASP A 269 -10.97 18.80 -13.20
C ASP A 269 -11.25 17.52 -12.37
N CYS A 270 -10.65 17.38 -11.18
CA CYS A 270 -10.75 16.19 -10.34
C CYS A 270 -11.80 16.35 -9.22
N SER A 271 -13.06 16.63 -9.58
CA SER A 271 -14.13 16.90 -8.60
C SER A 271 -14.52 15.69 -7.73
N LYS A 272 -14.15 14.47 -8.16
CA LYS A 272 -14.40 13.21 -7.46
C LYS A 272 -13.26 12.82 -6.51
N LEU A 273 -12.22 13.64 -6.39
CA LEU A 273 -11.04 13.35 -5.58
C LEU A 273 -11.42 13.26 -4.10
N VAL A 274 -11.14 12.12 -3.48
CA VAL A 274 -11.39 11.80 -2.07
C VAL A 274 -10.11 11.88 -1.26
N GLU A 275 -8.97 11.54 -1.88
CA GLU A 275 -7.68 11.44 -1.21
C GLU A 275 -6.55 11.92 -2.13
N LEU A 276 -5.79 12.90 -1.65
CA LEU A 276 -4.66 13.50 -2.37
C LEU A 276 -3.37 13.37 -1.57
N HIS A 277 -2.39 12.72 -2.19
CA HIS A 277 -1.04 12.56 -1.69
C HIS A 277 -0.03 13.24 -2.62
N CYS A 278 0.53 14.34 -2.15
CA CYS A 278 1.52 15.16 -2.87
C CYS A 278 2.72 15.55 -1.99
N THR A 279 2.93 14.83 -0.90
CA THR A 279 4.11 14.91 -0.02
C THR A 279 5.43 14.95 -0.78
N ASP A 280 6.42 15.66 -0.25
CA ASP A 280 7.79 15.70 -0.81
C ASP A 280 7.80 16.11 -2.29
N ASN A 281 7.29 17.32 -2.54
CA ASN A 281 7.30 17.96 -3.85
C ASN A 281 7.78 19.42 -3.70
N LYS A 282 7.56 20.24 -4.74
CA LYS A 282 7.92 21.67 -4.76
C LYS A 282 6.70 22.58 -4.87
N ILE A 283 5.50 22.09 -4.54
CA ILE A 283 4.24 22.78 -4.76
C ILE A 283 4.18 24.05 -3.93
N GLY A 284 4.01 25.19 -4.60
CA GLY A 284 3.90 26.50 -3.94
C GLY A 284 2.46 26.96 -3.67
N VAL A 285 1.52 26.49 -4.50
CA VAL A 285 0.09 26.78 -4.42
C VAL A 285 -0.66 25.50 -4.77
N LEU A 286 -1.66 25.15 -3.96
CA LEU A 286 -2.53 24.01 -4.20
C LEU A 286 -3.98 24.48 -4.06
N ASP A 287 -4.66 24.61 -5.21
CA ASP A 287 -6.10 24.87 -5.26
C ASP A 287 -6.82 23.53 -5.41
N PHE A 288 -7.60 23.17 -4.39
CA PHE A 288 -8.47 21.99 -4.35
C PHE A 288 -9.94 22.38 -4.16
N SER A 289 -10.31 23.63 -4.47
CA SER A 289 -11.67 24.17 -4.29
C SER A 289 -12.74 23.42 -5.10
N LYS A 290 -12.35 22.68 -6.14
CA LYS A 290 -13.23 21.83 -6.94
C LYS A 290 -13.37 20.40 -6.40
N CYS A 291 -12.48 19.98 -5.51
CA CYS A 291 -12.47 18.65 -4.91
C CYS A 291 -13.42 18.61 -3.69
N THR A 292 -14.72 18.79 -3.90
CA THR A 292 -15.71 18.86 -2.80
C THR A 292 -15.90 17.55 -2.03
N GLU A 293 -15.42 16.44 -2.60
CA GLU A 293 -15.41 15.11 -1.97
C GLU A 293 -14.14 14.82 -1.16
N LEU A 294 -13.17 15.76 -1.12
CA LEU A 294 -11.87 15.53 -0.49
C LEU A 294 -12.01 15.33 1.02
N THR A 295 -11.49 14.21 1.50
CA THR A 295 -11.52 13.83 2.92
C THR A 295 -10.13 13.75 3.53
N ARG A 296 -9.10 13.47 2.71
CA ARG A 296 -7.72 13.33 3.17
C ARG A 296 -6.77 14.07 2.25
N LEU A 297 -5.93 14.90 2.84
CA LEU A 297 -4.88 15.64 2.15
C LEU A 297 -3.55 15.42 2.86
N PHE A 298 -2.56 14.97 2.10
CA PHE A 298 -1.18 14.80 2.52
C PHE A 298 -0.31 15.63 1.58
N CYS A 299 0.13 16.78 2.07
CA CYS A 299 0.90 17.78 1.32
C CYS A 299 2.11 18.28 2.12
N GLU A 300 2.58 17.50 3.09
CA GLU A 300 3.77 17.79 3.87
C GLU A 300 5.04 17.88 3.00
N HIS A 301 6.04 18.61 3.47
CA HIS A 301 7.30 18.84 2.75
C HIS A 301 7.10 19.44 1.34
N ASN A 302 6.44 20.60 1.29
CA ASN A 302 6.25 21.41 0.09
C ASN A 302 6.58 22.89 0.36
N ASN A 303 6.23 23.80 -0.55
CA ASN A 303 6.46 25.24 -0.43
C ASN A 303 5.15 26.03 -0.23
N LEU A 304 4.11 25.41 0.32
CA LEU A 304 2.78 26.00 0.46
C LEU A 304 2.78 27.15 1.47
N LYS A 305 2.11 28.26 1.12
CA LYS A 305 2.00 29.45 1.99
C LYS A 305 0.63 29.60 2.67
N SER A 306 -0.38 28.99 2.07
CA SER A 306 -1.74 28.96 2.57
C SER A 306 -2.46 27.72 2.08
N LEU A 307 -3.53 27.36 2.78
CA LEU A 307 -4.48 26.32 2.41
C LEU A 307 -5.88 26.84 2.74
N ASP A 308 -6.81 26.71 1.79
CA ASP A 308 -8.20 27.15 1.92
C ASP A 308 -9.14 25.94 1.90
N PHE A 309 -9.78 25.68 3.03
CA PHE A 309 -10.69 24.55 3.22
C PHE A 309 -12.17 24.92 3.09
N SER A 310 -12.50 26.16 2.68
CA SER A 310 -13.88 26.66 2.61
C SER A 310 -14.82 25.81 1.76
N ASN A 311 -14.29 25.06 0.78
CA ASN A 311 -15.03 24.15 -0.10
C ASN A 311 -14.78 22.66 0.18
N SER A 312 -14.25 22.32 1.36
CA SER A 312 -13.93 20.94 1.75
C SER A 312 -14.62 20.54 3.07
N PRO A 313 -15.96 20.59 3.16
CA PRO A 313 -16.69 20.32 4.41
C PRO A 313 -16.57 18.87 4.90
N LYS A 314 -16.12 17.95 4.03
CA LYS A 314 -15.88 16.53 4.35
C LYS A 314 -14.44 16.25 4.81
N MET A 315 -13.60 17.29 4.93
CA MET A 315 -12.20 17.13 5.33
C MET A 315 -12.12 16.44 6.69
N PHE A 316 -11.44 15.30 6.72
CA PHE A 316 -11.31 14.42 7.87
C PHE A 316 -9.87 14.41 8.40
N MET A 317 -8.87 14.51 7.51
CA MET A 317 -7.47 14.42 7.89
C MET A 317 -6.58 15.29 7.00
N ILE A 318 -5.72 16.09 7.63
CA ILE A 318 -4.74 16.92 6.95
C ILE A 318 -3.34 16.68 7.53
N HIS A 319 -2.39 16.42 6.63
CA HIS A 319 -0.95 16.47 6.87
C HIS A 319 -0.35 17.55 5.97
N CYS A 320 0.15 18.61 6.59
CA CYS A 320 0.71 19.78 5.91
C CYS A 320 1.97 20.30 6.61
N GLU A 321 2.60 19.44 7.41
CA GLU A 321 3.84 19.76 8.10
C GLU A 321 5.00 20.12 7.16
N TYR A 322 5.96 20.90 7.66
CA TYR A 322 7.14 21.33 6.89
C TYR A 322 6.78 22.05 5.59
N ASN A 323 5.91 23.06 5.70
CA ASN A 323 5.57 23.99 4.63
C ASN A 323 5.94 25.42 5.05
N GLN A 324 5.40 26.43 4.37
CA GLN A 324 5.58 27.84 4.66
C GLN A 324 4.26 28.51 5.08
N LEU A 325 3.33 27.77 5.69
CA LEU A 325 2.00 28.26 6.01
C LEU A 325 2.06 29.39 7.04
N SER A 326 1.57 30.57 6.68
CA SER A 326 1.34 31.69 7.61
C SER A 326 -0.13 31.84 7.99
N GLU A 327 -1.02 31.28 7.18
CA GLU A 327 -2.45 31.20 7.41
C GLU A 327 -2.91 29.75 7.21
N PHE A 328 -3.84 29.31 8.05
CA PHE A 328 -4.40 27.97 8.01
C PHE A 328 -5.85 28.04 8.50
N ASN A 329 -6.77 28.15 7.56
CA ASN A 329 -8.19 28.33 7.85
C ASN A 329 -8.92 26.99 7.72
N VAL A 330 -9.34 26.41 8.85
CA VAL A 330 -10.13 25.17 8.90
C VAL A 330 -11.60 25.42 9.26
N ASP A 331 -12.12 26.63 9.00
CA ASP A 331 -13.53 26.99 9.16
C ASP A 331 -14.42 25.96 8.44
N ASN A 332 -15.55 25.62 9.05
CA ASN A 332 -16.52 24.63 8.54
C ASN A 332 -15.98 23.20 8.36
N CYS A 333 -14.79 22.86 8.87
CA CYS A 333 -14.28 21.49 8.89
C CYS A 333 -14.80 20.69 10.10
N ALA A 334 -16.12 20.59 10.27
CA ALA A 334 -16.74 19.94 11.43
C ALA A 334 -16.45 18.43 11.53
N GLU A 335 -16.10 17.78 10.41
CA GLU A 335 -15.71 16.37 10.34
C GLU A 335 -14.21 16.14 10.61
N MET A 336 -13.43 17.21 10.84
CA MET A 336 -11.99 17.12 11.04
C MET A 336 -11.65 16.23 12.25
N PHE A 337 -10.89 15.17 11.99
CA PHE A 337 -10.45 14.21 13.00
C PHE A 337 -8.99 14.45 13.40
N ARG A 338 -8.13 14.79 12.43
CA ARG A 338 -6.69 14.98 12.66
C ARG A 338 -6.14 16.16 11.84
N ILE A 339 -5.43 17.04 12.54
CA ILE A 339 -4.62 18.11 11.95
C ILE A 339 -3.14 17.90 12.30
N CYS A 340 -2.30 17.79 11.27
CA CYS A 340 -0.85 17.87 11.39
C CYS A 340 -0.36 19.08 10.58
N CYS A 341 0.06 20.14 11.28
CA CYS A 341 0.52 21.40 10.70
C CYS A 341 1.84 21.88 11.33
N GLN A 342 2.61 20.95 11.92
CA GLN A 342 3.88 21.27 12.58
C GLN A 342 4.93 21.85 11.63
N ASN A 343 5.86 22.62 12.16
CA ASN A 343 6.97 23.23 11.41
C ASN A 343 6.47 24.09 10.23
N ASN A 344 5.67 25.09 10.57
CA ASN A 344 5.15 26.13 9.67
C ASN A 344 5.42 27.51 10.30
N TYR A 345 4.78 28.57 9.77
CA TYR A 345 4.91 29.94 10.27
C TYR A 345 3.62 30.49 10.89
N LEU A 346 2.72 29.63 11.35
CA LEU A 346 1.41 30.03 11.88
C LEU A 346 1.55 30.88 13.13
N THR A 347 0.92 32.05 13.15
CA THR A 347 0.85 32.93 14.35
C THR A 347 -0.44 32.74 15.13
N SER A 348 -1.47 32.20 14.49
CA SER A 348 -2.77 31.87 15.07
C SER A 348 -3.28 30.59 14.43
N LEU A 349 -4.13 29.86 15.16
CA LEU A 349 -4.80 28.67 14.67
C LEU A 349 -6.19 28.61 15.33
N ASP A 350 -7.24 28.78 14.52
CA ASP A 350 -8.62 28.61 14.97
C ASP A 350 -9.06 27.18 14.66
N VAL A 351 -9.51 26.47 15.69
CA VAL A 351 -10.03 25.08 15.60
C VAL A 351 -11.42 24.97 16.23
N SER A 352 -12.11 26.10 16.40
CA SER A 352 -13.39 26.18 17.11
C SER A 352 -14.51 25.36 16.43
N ASP A 353 -14.45 25.20 15.10
CA ASP A 353 -15.37 24.36 14.32
C ASP A 353 -14.99 22.87 14.30
N CYS A 354 -13.76 22.50 14.69
CA CYS A 354 -13.25 21.14 14.64
C CYS A 354 -13.70 20.29 15.84
N VAL A 355 -15.01 20.20 16.07
CA VAL A 355 -15.61 19.58 17.28
C VAL A 355 -15.36 18.08 17.42
N LYS A 356 -15.08 17.38 16.31
CA LYS A 356 -14.76 15.94 16.27
C LYS A 356 -13.25 15.65 16.34
N MET A 357 -12.40 16.67 16.46
CA MET A 357 -10.95 16.51 16.39
C MET A 357 -10.44 15.66 17.57
N VAL A 358 -9.69 14.62 17.24
CA VAL A 358 -9.06 13.70 18.20
C VAL A 358 -7.57 14.01 18.37
N GLN A 359 -6.92 14.53 17.32
CA GLN A 359 -5.49 14.79 17.34
C GLN A 359 -5.12 16.10 16.66
N LEU A 360 -4.37 16.93 17.39
CA LEU A 360 -3.77 18.17 16.89
C LEU A 360 -2.25 18.14 17.09
N ILE A 361 -1.51 18.27 15.99
CA ILE A 361 -0.06 18.39 15.96
C ILE A 361 0.30 19.72 15.29
N CYS A 362 0.57 20.74 16.11
CA CYS A 362 0.83 22.11 15.68
C CYS A 362 2.16 22.67 16.22
N GLY A 363 3.07 21.79 16.66
CA GLY A 363 4.39 22.21 17.16
C GLY A 363 5.29 22.87 16.12
N GLY A 364 6.30 23.63 16.53
CA GLY A 364 7.23 24.29 15.60
C GLY A 364 6.58 25.43 14.79
N ASN A 365 5.65 26.15 15.39
CA ASN A 365 4.98 27.31 14.80
C ASN A 365 5.30 28.58 15.61
N LYS A 366 4.56 29.67 15.38
CA LYS A 366 4.70 30.96 16.08
C LYS A 366 3.43 31.32 16.86
N LEU A 367 2.65 30.33 17.28
CA LEU A 367 1.39 30.54 17.98
C LEU A 367 1.62 31.28 19.29
N THR A 368 0.80 32.29 19.57
CA THR A 368 0.80 33.04 20.85
C THR A 368 -0.38 32.66 21.75
N SER A 369 -1.37 31.97 21.22
CA SER A 369 -2.50 31.40 21.96
C SER A 369 -3.04 30.20 21.19
N LEU A 370 -3.77 29.33 21.87
CA LEU A 370 -4.56 28.27 21.27
C LEU A 370 -5.75 27.96 22.18
N ASP A 371 -6.95 27.98 21.63
CA ASP A 371 -8.18 27.56 22.30
C ASP A 371 -8.66 26.23 21.72
N VAL A 372 -8.76 25.20 22.56
CA VAL A 372 -9.27 23.87 22.19
C VAL A 372 -10.56 23.52 22.94
N SER A 373 -11.26 24.50 23.51
CA SER A 373 -12.45 24.29 24.35
C SER A 373 -13.61 23.61 23.62
N ASN A 374 -13.77 23.86 22.32
CA ASN A 374 -14.77 23.20 21.47
C ASN A 374 -14.37 21.79 21.00
N CYS A 375 -13.11 21.39 21.18
CA CYS A 375 -12.60 20.10 20.73
C CYS A 375 -12.77 19.02 21.81
N ALA A 376 -14.02 18.75 22.22
CA ALA A 376 -14.34 17.88 23.36
C ALA A 376 -13.82 16.42 23.23
N GLU A 377 -13.52 15.97 22.02
CA GLU A 377 -12.96 14.64 21.74
C GLU A 377 -11.43 14.61 21.64
N LEU A 378 -10.75 15.74 21.81
CA LEU A 378 -9.28 15.82 21.69
C LEU A 378 -8.60 14.89 22.70
N VAL A 379 -7.78 13.97 22.19
CA VAL A 379 -7.00 12.99 22.98
C VAL A 379 -5.52 13.32 22.97
N SER A 380 -5.01 13.89 21.88
CA SER A 380 -3.58 14.11 21.68
C SER A 380 -3.31 15.52 21.17
N LEU A 381 -2.52 16.28 21.93
CA LEU A 381 -2.11 17.64 21.61
C LEU A 381 -0.58 17.76 21.64
N TYR A 382 0.01 18.16 20.52
CA TYR A 382 1.43 18.44 20.38
C TYR A 382 1.62 19.90 19.97
N ILE A 383 2.05 20.75 20.91
CA ILE A 383 2.18 22.21 20.72
C ILE A 383 3.60 22.72 20.98
N TYR A 384 4.55 21.80 21.13
CA TYR A 384 5.95 22.10 21.41
C TYR A 384 6.55 23.12 20.42
N TYR A 385 7.61 23.85 20.80
CA TYR A 385 8.27 24.85 19.94
C TYR A 385 7.32 25.90 19.33
N ASN A 386 6.41 26.45 20.14
CA ASN A 386 5.58 27.63 19.82
C ASN A 386 5.96 28.84 20.70
N ASN A 387 5.39 30.01 20.43
CA ASN A 387 5.71 31.26 21.12
C ASN A 387 4.63 31.71 22.12
N LEU A 388 4.11 30.76 22.91
CA LEU A 388 3.08 31.06 23.92
C LEU A 388 3.68 31.91 25.06
N PRO A 389 3.17 33.13 25.32
CA PRO A 389 3.41 33.82 26.57
C PRO A 389 2.63 33.12 27.71
N TYR A 390 2.92 33.51 28.96
CA TYR A 390 2.26 32.93 30.14
C TYR A 390 0.72 32.98 30.04
N GLU A 391 0.14 34.11 29.65
CA GLU A 391 -1.31 34.26 29.48
C GLU A 391 -1.87 33.27 28.45
N GLY A 392 -1.20 33.12 27.29
CA GLY A 392 -1.62 32.17 26.26
C GLY A 392 -1.49 30.70 26.69
N LEU A 393 -0.54 30.37 27.57
CA LEU A 393 -0.43 29.05 28.18
C LEU A 393 -1.58 28.79 29.17
N VAL A 394 -1.90 29.77 30.02
CA VAL A 394 -3.02 29.68 30.96
C VAL A 394 -4.34 29.51 30.21
N ASP A 395 -4.56 30.25 29.14
CA ASP A 395 -5.74 30.10 28.28
C ASP A 395 -5.82 28.69 27.68
N LEU A 396 -4.70 28.16 27.16
CA LEU A 396 -4.65 26.80 26.65
C LEU A 396 -4.99 25.77 27.74
N LEU A 397 -4.35 25.84 28.91
CA LEU A 397 -4.62 24.96 30.05
C LEU A 397 -6.10 24.98 30.44
N ASN A 398 -6.70 26.17 30.48
CA ASN A 398 -8.12 26.35 30.79
C ASN A 398 -9.02 25.75 29.71
N SER A 399 -8.64 25.85 28.43
CA SER A 399 -9.38 25.30 27.30
C SER A 399 -9.25 23.77 27.15
N LEU A 400 -8.25 23.13 27.76
CA LEU A 400 -8.10 21.67 27.68
C LEU A 400 -9.40 20.95 28.11
N PRO A 401 -9.90 19.99 27.30
CA PRO A 401 -11.09 19.21 27.64
C PRO A 401 -10.93 18.47 28.98
N ASN A 402 -11.99 18.41 29.78
CA ASN A 402 -12.02 17.53 30.95
C ASN A 402 -12.25 16.09 30.50
N ARG A 403 -11.26 15.21 30.70
CA ARG A 403 -11.28 13.81 30.30
C ARG A 403 -11.50 12.84 31.46
N THR A 404 -12.02 13.31 32.60
CA THR A 404 -12.33 12.44 33.75
C THR A 404 -13.32 11.34 33.32
N GLY A 405 -12.96 10.08 33.58
CA GLY A 405 -13.75 8.92 33.16
C GLY A 405 -13.57 8.49 31.68
N LYS A 406 -12.74 9.19 30.90
CA LYS A 406 -12.29 8.79 29.55
C LYS A 406 -10.84 8.27 29.59
N GLU A 407 -10.36 7.75 28.46
CA GLU A 407 -8.92 7.47 28.27
C GLU A 407 -8.09 8.75 28.51
N GLN A 408 -6.99 8.59 29.26
CA GLN A 408 -6.07 9.66 29.61
C GLN A 408 -5.52 10.34 28.35
N GLY A 409 -5.64 11.67 28.27
CA GLY A 409 -5.12 12.45 27.17
C GLY A 409 -3.59 12.51 27.17
N LYS A 410 -2.99 12.90 26.04
CA LYS A 410 -1.54 13.11 25.89
C LYS A 410 -1.28 14.54 25.45
N TRP A 411 -0.57 15.29 26.29
CA TRP A 411 -0.17 16.66 26.01
C TRP A 411 1.35 16.76 25.96
N TYR A 412 1.89 17.06 24.78
CA TYR A 412 3.30 17.26 24.53
C TYR A 412 3.58 18.76 24.46
N ALA A 413 4.04 19.30 25.58
CA ALA A 413 4.20 20.71 25.87
C ALA A 413 5.66 21.01 26.19
N TYR A 414 6.52 20.96 25.18
CA TYR A 414 7.87 21.53 25.30
C TYR A 414 7.86 22.94 24.69
N ILE A 415 7.50 23.92 25.52
CA ILE A 415 7.28 25.31 25.08
C ILE A 415 8.59 26.08 25.26
N THR A 416 9.24 26.44 24.15
CA THR A 416 10.42 27.30 24.15
C THR A 416 10.04 28.68 23.63
N ASN A 417 10.20 29.73 24.43
CA ASN A 417 10.05 31.11 23.92
C ASN A 417 11.45 31.67 23.59
N ALA A 418 11.56 32.54 22.58
CA ALA A 418 12.81 33.18 22.13
C ALA A 418 13.54 34.03 23.19
N LYS A 419 13.01 34.11 24.43
CA LYS A 419 13.60 34.86 25.55
C LYS A 419 13.79 34.05 26.84
N TYR A 420 13.08 32.93 27.04
CA TYR A 420 13.17 32.09 28.24
C TYR A 420 12.74 30.65 27.92
N ASP A 421 13.49 29.68 28.44
CA ASP A 421 13.02 28.30 28.56
C ASP A 421 11.91 28.28 29.63
N TYR A 422 10.67 28.05 29.24
CA TYR A 422 9.55 27.94 30.17
C TYR A 422 9.31 26.46 30.48
N GLU A 423 9.89 25.99 31.58
CA GLU A 423 9.45 24.72 32.17
C GLU A 423 8.11 24.93 32.85
N LEU A 424 7.16 24.02 32.62
CA LEU A 424 5.87 24.05 33.29
C LEU A 424 6.06 23.94 34.80
N SER A 425 5.42 24.82 35.55
CA SER A 425 5.33 24.76 37.01
C SER A 425 4.50 23.54 37.46
N GLU A 426 4.68 23.14 38.72
CA GLU A 426 3.90 22.06 39.33
C GLU A 426 2.39 22.32 39.29
N GLU A 427 1.96 23.58 39.45
CA GLU A 427 0.55 23.97 39.41
C GLU A 427 -0.06 23.84 38.01
N GLU A 428 0.69 24.21 36.97
CA GLU A 428 0.27 24.06 35.57
C GLU A 428 0.18 22.59 35.18
N ILE A 429 1.15 21.78 35.60
CA ILE A 429 1.13 20.33 35.41
C ILE A 429 -0.09 19.73 36.12
N GLN A 430 -0.34 20.11 37.38
CA GLN A 430 -1.47 19.61 38.15
C GLN A 430 -2.81 19.98 37.51
N THR A 431 -2.94 21.19 36.96
CA THR A 431 -4.14 21.63 36.24
C THR A 431 -4.48 20.71 35.07
N ALA A 432 -3.47 20.27 34.30
CA ALA A 432 -3.67 19.31 33.22
C ALA A 432 -3.98 17.90 33.75
N LEU A 433 -3.28 17.45 34.81
CA LEU A 433 -3.51 16.15 35.43
C LEU A 433 -4.92 16.01 36.01
N ASP A 434 -5.46 17.05 36.65
CA ASP A 434 -6.83 17.11 37.19
C ASP A 434 -7.89 16.95 36.09
N LYS A 435 -7.55 17.31 34.86
CA LYS A 435 -8.37 17.10 33.66
C LYS A 435 -8.10 15.75 32.98
N ASN A 436 -7.33 14.86 33.60
CA ASN A 436 -6.90 13.55 33.10
C ASN A 436 -6.03 13.62 31.82
N TRP A 437 -5.06 14.56 31.80
CA TRP A 437 -4.04 14.66 30.75
C TRP A 437 -2.66 14.28 31.27
N ARG A 438 -2.01 13.33 30.60
CA ARG A 438 -0.58 13.04 30.76
C ARG A 438 0.24 14.14 30.10
N VAL A 439 1.19 14.71 30.82
CA VAL A 439 2.02 15.84 30.35
C VAL A 439 3.43 15.36 30.05
N SER A 440 3.94 15.68 28.86
CA SER A 440 5.35 15.49 28.50
C SER A 440 6.00 16.85 28.23
N SER A 441 7.01 17.19 29.03
CA SER A 441 7.75 18.44 28.94
C SER A 441 9.20 18.22 29.39
N GLY A 442 10.17 18.81 28.69
CA GLY A 442 11.59 18.75 29.07
C GLY A 442 12.20 17.33 29.08
N GLY A 443 11.62 16.39 28.34
CA GLY A 443 12.01 14.97 28.39
C GLY A 443 11.49 14.22 29.63
N ILE A 444 10.76 14.89 30.52
CA ILE A 444 10.08 14.29 31.67
C ILE A 444 8.62 14.02 31.29
N ILE A 445 8.04 12.99 31.91
CA ILE A 445 6.65 12.63 31.72
C ILE A 445 5.93 12.56 33.07
N TYR A 446 4.84 13.32 33.19
CA TYR A 446 4.01 13.44 34.38
C TYR A 446 2.65 12.74 34.15
N GLY A 447 2.15 12.05 35.18
CA GLY A 447 0.85 11.37 35.11
C GLY A 447 0.86 9.99 34.45
N GLY A 448 1.96 9.24 34.52
CA GLY A 448 1.97 7.82 34.13
C GLY A 448 1.70 6.89 35.33
N ASN A 449 1.07 5.75 35.06
CA ASN A 449 1.38 4.50 35.79
C ASN A 449 2.62 3.85 35.19
#